data_AF-A0A2D6N7F5-F1
#
_entry.id   AF-A0A2D6N7F5-F1
#
_cell.length_a   1.000
_cell.length_b   1.000
_cell.length_c   1.000
_cell.angle_alpha   90.00
_cell.angle_beta   90.00
_cell.angle_gamma   90.00
#
_symmetry.space_group_name_H-M   'P 1'
#
loop_
_entity.id
_entity.type
_entity.pdbx_description
1 polymer ?
#
loop_
_entity_poly.entity_id
_entity_poly.type
_entity_poly.pdbx_seq_one_letter_code
_entity_poly.pdbx_strand_id
1 'polypeptide(L)'
;MHDAQRVFRFYQSTFAYVYKRFQGEFGGLKPFIVREVQGERAKNTGSNALLRTEGMYAWGAAPFGFASDMRFTVAQVGPGFSNIQFGRPSGIYTDRQDGRYYERQLQQALSSGRQIMAIETWNELGEASGISETVEFGRQYIKLTRRYADRFKAGLGQ
;
A
#
# COMPACT_ATOMS: atom_id res chain seq x y z
N MET A 1 -28.23 -4.08 -13.58
CA MET A 1 -27.81 -4.13 -12.17
C MET A 1 -27.20 -5.51 -11.97
N HIS A 2 -25.87 -5.63 -11.99
CA HIS A 2 -25.23 -6.95 -11.90
C HIS A 2 -25.38 -7.49 -10.47
N ASP A 3 -25.98 -8.67 -10.34
CA ASP A 3 -26.06 -9.44 -9.11
C ASP A 3 -24.66 -9.96 -8.77
N ALA A 4 -23.83 -9.10 -8.18
CA ALA A 4 -22.50 -9.46 -7.72
C ALA A 4 -22.65 -10.29 -6.43
N GLN A 5 -22.91 -11.59 -6.60
CA GLN A 5 -22.85 -12.53 -5.49
C GLN A 5 -21.42 -12.55 -4.94
N ARG A 6 -21.24 -12.34 -3.64
CA ARG A 6 -19.94 -12.46 -2.98
C ARG A 6 -19.59 -13.94 -2.83
N VAL A 7 -19.12 -14.56 -3.92
CA VAL A 7 -19.00 -16.03 -4.02
C VAL A 7 -17.86 -16.62 -3.16
N PHE A 8 -16.87 -15.82 -2.73
CA PHE A 8 -15.72 -16.37 -2.01
C PHE A 8 -15.80 -16.14 -0.49
N ARG A 9 -15.86 -17.25 0.28
CA ARG A 9 -15.63 -17.24 1.73
C ARG A 9 -14.17 -16.87 1.97
N PHE A 10 -13.93 -15.70 2.58
CA PHE A 10 -12.60 -15.23 2.92
C PHE A 10 -12.30 -15.61 4.37
N TYR A 11 -11.54 -16.70 4.56
CA TYR A 11 -11.24 -17.26 5.87
C TYR A 11 -9.79 -17.74 5.94
N GLN A 12 -9.35 -18.25 7.09
CA GLN A 12 -7.98 -18.75 7.23
C GLN A 12 -7.67 -19.89 6.25
N SER A 13 -8.67 -20.68 5.89
CA SER A 13 -8.56 -21.75 4.89
C SER A 13 -8.15 -21.26 3.50
N THR A 14 -8.49 -20.02 3.13
CA THR A 14 -8.05 -19.39 1.88
C THR A 14 -6.53 -19.32 1.80
N PHE A 15 -5.88 -18.84 2.86
CA PHE A 15 -4.42 -18.74 2.92
C PHE A 15 -3.77 -20.09 3.12
N ALA A 16 -4.36 -20.97 3.94
CA ALA A 16 -3.85 -22.32 4.15
C ALA A 16 -3.79 -23.12 2.83
N TYR A 17 -4.81 -22.96 1.98
CA TYR A 17 -4.82 -23.55 0.64
C TYR A 17 -3.66 -23.02 -0.21
N VAL A 18 -3.47 -21.70 -0.26
CA VAL A 18 -2.37 -21.08 -1.03
C VAL A 18 -1.01 -21.56 -0.55
N TYR A 19 -0.75 -21.57 0.76
CA TYR A 19 0.52 -22.06 1.30
C TYR A 19 0.78 -23.51 0.93
N LYS A 20 -0.21 -24.39 1.09
CA LYS A 20 -0.09 -25.81 0.75
C LYS A 20 0.18 -26.00 -0.75
N ARG A 21 -0.60 -25.33 -1.60
CA ARG A 21 -0.49 -25.48 -3.05
C ARG A 21 0.85 -24.96 -3.57
N PHE A 22 1.24 -23.77 -3.14
CA PHE A 22 2.49 -23.14 -3.54
C PHE A 22 3.69 -23.98 -3.10
N GLN A 23 3.68 -24.49 -1.87
CA GLN A 23 4.75 -25.37 -1.39
C GLN A 23 4.91 -26.63 -2.26
N GLY A 24 3.81 -27.23 -2.69
CA GLY A 24 3.83 -28.39 -3.58
C GLY A 24 4.29 -28.10 -5.01
N GLU A 25 4.05 -26.89 -5.52
CA GLU A 25 4.41 -26.49 -6.90
C GLU A 25 5.83 -25.91 -7.00
N PHE A 26 6.28 -25.22 -5.95
CA PHE A 26 7.51 -24.44 -5.97
C PHE A 26 8.57 -25.02 -5.03
N GLY A 27 8.72 -26.35 -5.03
CA GLY A 27 9.87 -27.02 -4.39
C GLY A 27 9.99 -26.80 -2.89
N GLY A 28 8.87 -26.74 -2.16
CA GLY A 28 8.89 -26.53 -0.72
C GLY A 28 8.91 -25.06 -0.28
N LEU A 29 8.95 -24.10 -1.22
CA LEU A 29 8.92 -22.68 -0.89
C LEU A 29 7.56 -22.26 -0.30
N LYS A 30 7.61 -21.30 0.63
CA LYS A 30 6.41 -20.69 1.20
C LYS A 30 6.29 -19.24 0.68
N PRO A 31 5.14 -18.84 0.10
CA PRO A 31 4.95 -17.47 -0.30
C PRO A 31 4.85 -16.55 0.92
N PHE A 32 5.38 -15.34 0.80
CA PHE A 32 5.18 -14.27 1.79
C PHE A 32 3.93 -13.47 1.41
N ILE A 33 2.85 -13.61 2.17
CA ILE A 33 1.58 -12.96 1.85
C ILE A 33 1.45 -11.67 2.65
N VAL A 34 1.31 -10.55 1.95
CA VAL A 34 0.92 -9.26 2.52
C VAL A 34 -0.55 -9.01 2.21
N ARG A 35 -1.35 -8.67 3.22
CA ARG A 35 -2.76 -8.29 3.04
C ARG A 35 -2.99 -6.82 3.29
N GLU A 36 -3.96 -6.27 2.58
CA GLU A 36 -4.51 -4.97 2.93
C GLU A 36 -5.32 -5.09 4.25
N VAL A 37 -5.28 -4.06 5.12
CA VAL A 37 -5.82 -4.08 6.48
C VAL A 37 -7.31 -4.40 6.56
N GLN A 38 -8.09 -4.06 5.54
CA GLN A 38 -9.49 -4.45 5.46
C GLN A 38 -9.66 -5.97 5.35
N GLY A 39 -8.60 -6.70 4.98
CA GLY A 39 -8.52 -8.16 4.99
C GLY A 39 -8.03 -8.78 6.31
N GLU A 40 -7.93 -8.01 7.40
CA GLU A 40 -7.51 -8.52 8.72
C GLU A 40 -8.50 -9.55 9.28
N ARG A 41 -9.77 -9.46 8.90
CA ARG A 41 -10.86 -10.30 9.42
C ARG A 41 -11.56 -11.10 8.34
N ALA A 42 -12.14 -12.22 8.76
CA ALA A 42 -12.96 -13.07 7.93
C ALA A 42 -14.12 -12.30 7.27
N LYS A 43 -14.43 -12.62 6.00
CA LYS A 43 -15.55 -12.02 5.26
C LYS A 43 -16.42 -13.12 4.63
N ASN A 44 -17.73 -12.89 4.63
CA ASN A 44 -18.73 -13.77 4.03
C ASN A 44 -18.72 -15.20 4.63
N THR A 45 -18.45 -15.34 5.93
CA THR A 45 -18.32 -16.66 6.59
C THR A 45 -19.22 -16.84 7.83
N GLY A 46 -19.93 -15.79 8.26
CA GLY A 46 -20.64 -15.76 9.54
C GLY A 46 -19.72 -15.63 10.77
N SER A 47 -18.41 -15.44 10.56
CA SER A 47 -17.41 -15.28 11.61
C SER A 47 -16.65 -13.96 11.42
N ASN A 48 -16.19 -13.36 12.52
CA ASN A 48 -15.33 -12.17 12.54
C ASN A 48 -13.88 -12.49 12.97
N ALA A 49 -13.46 -13.74 12.73
CA ALA A 49 -12.14 -14.24 13.13
C ALA A 49 -11.01 -13.40 12.52
N LEU A 50 -9.98 -13.14 13.33
CA LEU A 50 -8.71 -12.60 12.85
C LEU A 50 -8.02 -13.62 11.96
N LEU A 51 -7.58 -13.16 10.79
CA LEU A 51 -6.84 -13.98 9.86
C LEU A 51 -5.34 -13.74 10.03
N ARG A 52 -4.51 -14.70 9.64
CA ARG A 52 -3.04 -14.61 9.76
C ARG A 52 -2.33 -14.78 8.41
N THR A 53 -1.41 -13.87 8.13
CA THR A 53 -0.44 -13.86 7.03
C THR A 53 0.86 -13.24 7.53
N GLU A 54 1.92 -13.26 6.72
CA GLU A 54 3.23 -12.73 7.10
C GLU A 54 3.25 -11.19 7.18
N GLY A 55 2.44 -10.51 6.37
CA GLY A 55 2.42 -9.07 6.32
C GLY A 55 1.03 -8.44 6.25
N MET A 56 1.01 -7.15 6.58
CA MET A 56 -0.15 -6.27 6.46
C MET A 56 0.28 -4.87 6.00
N TYR A 57 -0.52 -4.25 5.14
CA TYR A 57 -0.39 -2.85 4.73
C TYR A 57 -1.76 -2.17 4.73
N ALA A 58 -1.79 -0.85 4.59
CA ALA A 58 -3.03 -0.08 4.46
C ALA A 58 -2.88 0.98 3.37
N TRP A 59 -3.97 1.26 2.66
CA TRP A 59 -4.10 2.45 1.82
C TRP A 59 -4.27 3.71 2.66
N GLY A 60 -3.98 4.87 2.06
CA GLY A 60 -4.23 6.18 2.66
C GLY A 60 -2.97 6.96 2.96
N ALA A 61 -1.79 6.50 2.51
CA ALA A 61 -0.56 7.26 2.75
C ALA A 61 -0.49 8.55 1.92
N ALA A 62 -1.09 8.56 0.73
CA ALA A 62 -1.15 9.75 -0.10
C ALA A 62 -1.99 10.87 0.53
N PRO A 63 -3.21 10.60 1.06
CA PRO A 63 -4.00 11.62 1.74
C PRO A 63 -3.55 11.91 3.18
N PHE A 64 -3.18 10.90 3.96
CA PHE A 64 -3.05 11.03 5.42
C PHE A 64 -1.61 10.91 5.95
N GLY A 65 -0.65 10.65 5.06
CA GLY A 65 0.75 10.50 5.43
C GLY A 65 1.10 9.07 5.84
N PHE A 66 2.37 8.89 6.17
CA PHE A 66 2.94 7.59 6.48
C PHE A 66 2.18 6.85 7.59
N ALA A 67 1.77 5.60 7.33
CA ALA A 67 1.06 4.78 8.30
C ALA A 67 2.03 4.26 9.37
N SER A 68 2.00 4.87 10.56
CA SER A 68 2.90 4.58 11.68
C SER A 68 2.47 3.38 12.54
N ASP A 69 1.28 2.82 12.32
CA ASP A 69 0.82 1.63 13.06
C ASP A 69 1.81 0.47 12.91
N MET A 70 2.31 -0.03 14.05
CA MET A 70 3.32 -1.08 14.11
C MET A 70 2.82 -2.44 13.61
N ARG A 71 1.50 -2.62 13.45
CA ARG A 71 0.94 -3.83 12.82
C ARG A 71 1.25 -3.90 11.32
N PHE A 72 1.54 -2.77 10.67
CA PHE A 72 1.89 -2.75 9.26
C PHE A 72 3.36 -3.14 9.05
N THR A 73 3.57 -4.13 8.18
CA THR A 73 4.89 -4.64 7.80
C THR A 73 5.43 -3.98 6.53
N VAL A 74 4.61 -3.17 5.86
CA VAL A 74 4.95 -2.45 4.63
C VAL A 74 4.97 -0.95 4.91
N ALA A 75 6.03 -0.29 4.47
CA ALA A 75 6.15 1.16 4.45
C ALA A 75 5.34 1.71 3.27
N GLN A 76 4.06 2.04 3.52
CA GLN A 76 3.22 2.72 2.54
C GLN A 76 3.56 4.21 2.49
N VAL A 77 3.78 4.75 1.28
CA VAL A 77 4.07 6.17 1.06
C VAL A 77 3.25 6.71 -0.12
N GLY A 78 2.91 7.99 -0.12
CA GLY A 78 2.28 8.65 -1.26
C GLY A 78 2.69 10.12 -1.42
N PRO A 79 2.60 10.71 -2.63
CA PRO A 79 3.16 12.03 -2.89
C PRO A 79 2.23 13.19 -2.53
N GLY A 80 0.97 12.90 -2.21
CA GLY A 80 -0.12 13.84 -1.99
C GLY A 80 -1.41 13.28 -2.58
N PHE A 81 -2.50 14.02 -2.48
CA PHE A 81 -3.82 13.52 -2.85
C PHE A 81 -4.78 14.67 -3.15
N SER A 82 -5.70 14.47 -4.08
CA SER A 82 -6.86 15.33 -4.26
C SER A 82 -8.01 14.58 -4.91
N ASN A 83 -9.19 14.64 -4.29
CA ASN A 83 -10.44 14.17 -4.87
C ASN A 83 -11.52 15.27 -4.93
N ILE A 84 -11.12 16.54 -4.73
CA ILE A 84 -12.01 17.71 -4.70
C ILE A 84 -12.69 17.93 -6.06
N GLN A 85 -12.02 17.56 -7.15
CA GLN A 85 -12.51 17.62 -8.54
C GLN A 85 -13.76 16.77 -8.77
N PHE A 86 -14.04 15.80 -7.90
CA PHE A 86 -15.26 14.99 -7.99
C PHE A 86 -16.47 15.64 -7.30
N GLY A 87 -16.34 16.86 -6.78
CA GLY A 87 -17.45 17.62 -6.20
C GLY A 87 -18.05 17.01 -4.93
N ARG A 88 -17.28 16.21 -4.18
CA ARG A 88 -17.76 15.59 -2.94
C ARG A 88 -17.77 16.62 -1.78
N PRO A 89 -18.82 16.68 -0.95
CA PRO A 89 -18.93 17.64 0.17
C PRO A 89 -17.79 17.59 1.20
N SER A 90 -16.99 16.53 1.20
CA SER A 90 -15.85 16.29 2.11
C SER A 90 -14.58 15.91 1.34
N GLY A 91 -14.33 16.58 0.21
CA GLY A 91 -13.13 16.36 -0.58
C GLY A 91 -11.85 16.48 0.24
N ILE A 92 -10.96 15.51 0.09
CA ILE A 92 -9.64 15.49 0.72
C ILE A 92 -8.66 16.16 -0.23
N TYR A 93 -7.85 17.06 0.31
CA TYR A 93 -6.74 17.69 -0.38
C TYR A 93 -5.49 17.63 0.48
N THR A 94 -4.44 17.08 -0.09
CA THR A 94 -3.12 16.94 0.52
C THR A 94 -2.10 17.45 -0.47
N ASP A 95 -1.65 18.68 -0.23
CA ASP A 95 -0.66 19.35 -1.07
C ASP A 95 0.65 18.56 -1.12
N ARG A 96 1.21 18.43 -2.32
CA ARG A 96 2.50 17.79 -2.55
C ARG A 96 3.68 18.64 -2.06
N GLN A 97 3.47 19.94 -1.84
CA GLN A 97 4.45 20.90 -1.33
C GLN A 97 5.78 20.85 -2.11
N ASP A 98 5.70 20.89 -3.43
CA ASP A 98 6.85 20.73 -4.35
C ASP A 98 7.68 19.46 -4.07
N GLY A 99 7.03 18.39 -3.63
CA GLY A 99 7.67 17.12 -3.27
C GLY A 99 8.15 17.01 -1.83
N ARG A 100 8.14 18.10 -1.04
CA ARG A 100 8.52 18.06 0.38
C ARG A 100 7.61 17.14 1.19
N TYR A 101 6.32 17.07 0.85
CA TYR A 101 5.38 16.15 1.51
C TYR A 101 5.78 14.69 1.28
N TYR A 102 6.03 14.32 0.02
CA TYR A 102 6.45 12.97 -0.33
C TYR A 102 7.81 12.61 0.28
N GLU A 103 8.75 13.55 0.26
CA GLU A 103 10.09 13.32 0.81
C GLU A 103 10.04 12.95 2.30
N ARG A 104 9.21 13.63 3.10
CA ARG A 104 9.02 13.29 4.52
C ARG A 104 8.44 11.90 4.72
N GLN A 105 7.56 11.44 3.83
CA GLN A 105 7.04 10.06 3.91
C GLN A 105 8.11 9.02 3.55
N LEU A 106 8.90 9.29 2.52
CA LEU A 106 10.01 8.41 2.13
C LEU A 106 11.09 8.34 3.21
N GLN A 107 11.35 9.44 3.93
CA GLN A 107 12.22 9.45 5.10
C GLN A 107 11.68 8.56 6.23
N GLN A 108 10.38 8.63 6.51
CA GLN A 108 9.74 7.74 7.48
C GLN A 108 9.77 6.26 7.05
N ALA A 109 9.63 5.99 5.75
CA ALA A 109 9.80 4.64 5.22
C ALA A 109 11.20 4.09 5.51
N LEU A 110 12.26 4.89 5.27
CA LEU A 110 13.64 4.51 5.59
C LEU A 110 13.85 4.29 7.10
N SER A 111 13.32 5.18 7.95
CA SER A 111 13.51 5.07 9.40
C SER A 111 12.66 3.96 10.05
N SER A 112 11.62 3.48 9.36
CA SER A 112 10.72 2.46 9.92
C SER A 112 11.34 1.06 10.05
N GLY A 113 12.47 0.80 9.38
CA GLY A 113 13.08 -0.54 9.34
C GLY A 113 12.25 -1.61 8.63
N ARG A 114 11.12 -1.23 8.00
CA ARG A 114 10.27 -2.15 7.22
C ARG A 114 11.01 -2.60 5.96
N GLN A 115 10.82 -3.86 5.57
CA GLN A 115 11.57 -4.47 4.46
C GLN A 115 10.90 -4.32 3.10
N ILE A 116 9.63 -3.89 3.07
CA ILE A 116 8.87 -3.65 1.86
C ILE A 116 8.38 -2.20 1.89
N MET A 117 8.58 -1.46 0.81
CA MET A 117 8.01 -0.14 0.58
C MET A 117 7.01 -0.22 -0.58
N ALA A 118 5.82 0.33 -0.39
CA ALA A 118 4.78 0.39 -1.40
C ALA A 118 4.39 1.86 -1.64
N ILE A 119 4.16 2.18 -2.92
CA ILE A 119 3.91 3.55 -3.37
C ILE A 119 2.46 3.67 -3.81
N GLU A 120 1.80 4.67 -3.24
CA GLU A 120 0.44 5.09 -3.54
C GLU A 120 0.50 6.43 -4.29
N THR A 121 0.48 6.45 -5.61
CA THR A 121 0.35 5.33 -6.58
C THR A 121 1.27 5.56 -7.79
N TRP A 122 1.27 4.65 -8.77
CA TRP A 122 1.92 4.93 -10.05
C TRP A 122 1.17 6.03 -10.84
N ASN A 123 -0.12 5.84 -11.11
CA ASN A 123 -0.86 6.65 -12.08
C ASN A 123 -2.36 6.84 -11.75
N GLU A 124 -2.74 6.89 -10.48
CA GLU A 124 -4.12 7.26 -10.11
C GLU A 124 -4.29 8.79 -10.22
N LEU A 125 -4.30 9.26 -11.47
CA LEU A 125 -4.38 10.68 -11.82
C LEU A 125 -5.69 11.29 -11.32
N GLY A 126 -6.76 10.50 -11.33
CA GLY A 126 -8.07 10.89 -10.81
C GLY A 126 -8.05 11.22 -9.31
N GLU A 127 -7.11 10.71 -8.52
CA GLU A 127 -6.97 11.07 -7.09
C GLU A 127 -5.74 11.95 -6.83
N ALA A 128 -5.08 12.42 -7.89
CA ALA A 128 -3.83 13.16 -7.82
C ALA A 128 -2.79 12.51 -6.89
N SER A 129 -2.74 11.17 -6.81
CA SER A 129 -1.80 10.39 -5.98
C SER A 129 -0.65 9.78 -6.80
N GLY A 130 -0.69 9.85 -8.13
CA GLY A 130 0.33 9.26 -9.01
C GLY A 130 1.73 9.88 -8.90
N ILE A 131 2.78 9.06 -9.02
CA ILE A 131 4.19 9.50 -9.18
C ILE A 131 4.68 9.49 -10.64
N SER A 132 3.87 8.99 -11.57
CA SER A 132 4.19 8.94 -13.00
C SER A 132 4.47 10.33 -13.59
N GLU A 133 5.15 10.34 -14.73
CA GLU A 133 5.50 11.57 -15.42
C GLU A 133 4.26 12.27 -15.96
N THR A 134 4.13 13.56 -15.66
CA THR A 134 3.04 14.43 -16.15
C THR A 134 3.62 15.72 -16.72
N VAL A 135 2.79 16.52 -17.40
CA VAL A 135 3.21 17.83 -17.92
C VAL A 135 3.61 18.78 -16.78
N GLU A 136 2.87 18.73 -15.68
CA GLU A 136 3.01 19.62 -14.53
C GLU A 136 4.27 19.34 -13.71
N PHE A 137 4.62 18.06 -13.55
CA PHE A 137 5.69 17.64 -12.63
C PHE A 137 6.89 16.99 -13.32
N GLY A 138 6.79 16.73 -14.63
CA GLY A 138 7.79 15.96 -15.37
C GLY A 138 8.18 14.70 -14.61
N ARG A 139 9.48 14.45 -14.46
CA ARG A 139 10.04 13.27 -13.79
C ARG A 139 10.34 13.48 -12.31
N GLN A 140 9.89 14.56 -11.69
CA GLN A 140 10.26 14.93 -10.32
C GLN A 140 9.99 13.79 -9.32
N TYR A 141 8.77 13.25 -9.31
CA TYR A 141 8.38 12.20 -8.36
C TYR A 141 9.04 10.86 -8.66
N ILE A 142 9.23 10.48 -9.93
CA ILE A 142 10.01 9.30 -10.32
C ILE A 142 11.46 9.41 -9.81
N LYS A 143 12.12 10.56 -9.99
CA LYS A 143 13.49 10.80 -9.55
C LYS A 143 13.60 10.77 -8.02
N LEU A 144 12.62 11.36 -7.33
CA LEU A 144 12.56 11.34 -5.87
C LEU A 144 12.37 9.91 -5.33
N THR A 145 11.42 9.15 -5.91
CA THR A 145 11.23 7.72 -5.60
C THR A 145 12.51 6.94 -5.81
N ARG A 146 13.20 7.12 -6.94
CA ARG A 146 14.47 6.43 -7.22
C ARG A 146 15.50 6.67 -6.12
N ARG A 147 15.75 7.94 -5.77
CA ARG A 147 16.72 8.32 -4.72
C ARG A 147 16.46 7.58 -3.40
N TYR A 148 15.19 7.44 -3.00
CA TYR A 148 14.84 6.77 -1.75
C TYR A 148 14.74 5.25 -1.89
N ALA A 149 14.34 4.72 -3.05
CA ALA A 149 14.39 3.28 -3.32
C ALA A 149 15.82 2.75 -3.29
N ASP A 150 16.79 3.49 -3.84
CA ASP A 150 18.20 3.14 -3.79
C ASP A 150 18.71 3.09 -2.34
N ARG A 151 18.34 4.08 -1.51
CA ARG A 151 18.66 4.10 -0.06
C ARG A 151 17.99 2.97 0.72
N PHE A 152 16.72 2.71 0.43
CA PHE A 152 15.92 1.67 1.08
C PHE A 152 16.53 0.28 0.83
N LYS A 153 16.90 -0.01 -0.43
CA LYS A 153 17.57 -1.26 -0.81
C LYS A 153 18.96 -1.41 -0.22
N ALA A 154 19.69 -0.31 -0.03
CA ALA A 154 21.00 -0.32 0.58
C ALA A 154 20.97 -0.55 2.11
N GLY A 155 19.79 -0.61 2.73
CA GLY A 155 19.65 -0.71 4.18
C GLY A 155 20.12 0.56 4.91
N LEU A 156 20.21 1.69 4.19
CA LEU A 156 20.66 2.98 4.74
C LEU A 156 19.50 3.66 5.48
N GLY A 157 19.13 3.08 6.61
CA GLY A 157 18.22 3.66 7.61
C GLY A 157 18.99 3.98 8.88
N GLN A 158 19.90 4.96 8.82
CA GLN A 158 20.52 5.62 9.97
C GLN A 158 20.69 7.11 9.64
#